data_AF-A0A0R3M5T7-F1
#
_entry.id   AF-A0A0R3M5T7-F1
#
_cell.length_a   1.000
_cell.length_b   1.000
_cell.length_c   1.000
_cell.angle_alpha   90.00
_cell.angle_beta   90.00
_cell.angle_gamma   90.00
#
_symmetry.space_group_name_H-M   'P 1'
#
loop_
_entity.id
_entity.type
_entity.pdbx_description
1 polymer ?
#
loop_
_entity_poly.entity_id
_entity_poly.type
_entity_poly.pdbx_seq_one_letter_code
_entity_poly.pdbx_strand_id
1 'polypeptide(L)' 'MAARPTDAEVEAAARVLDKAGRHHHWWSKTIKPYDEFAKTDPIAKSEFEGIVERMLMAASQAKRNTETP' A
#
# COMPACT_ATOMS: atom_id res chain seq x y z
N MET A 1 3.13 -9.51 -18.50
CA MET A 1 2.66 -9.47 -17.09
C MET A 1 3.50 -8.47 -16.31
N ALA A 2 2.89 -7.48 -15.65
CA ALA A 2 3.62 -6.64 -14.67
C ALA A 2 4.21 -7.55 -13.60
N ALA A 3 5.48 -7.33 -13.22
CA ALA A 3 6.07 -8.09 -12.12
C ALA A 3 5.23 -7.80 -10.87
N ARG A 4 4.75 -8.86 -10.21
CA ARG A 4 4.03 -8.72 -8.95
C ARG A 4 5.00 -8.12 -7.92
N PRO A 5 4.61 -7.07 -7.18
CA PRO A 5 5.41 -6.55 -6.09
C PRO A 5 5.71 -7.64 -5.07
N THR A 6 6.88 -7.59 -4.46
CA THR A 6 7.22 -8.43 -3.31
C THR A 6 6.45 -7.96 -2.07
N ASP A 7 6.22 -8.86 -1.11
CA ASP A 7 5.55 -8.50 0.15
C ASP A 7 6.27 -7.35 0.86
N ALA A 8 7.60 -7.31 0.82
CA ALA A 8 8.40 -6.24 1.38
C ALA A 8 8.15 -4.88 0.71
N GLU A 9 7.97 -4.84 -0.61
CA GLU A 9 7.62 -3.62 -1.34
C GLU A 9 6.22 -3.13 -0.98
N VAL A 10 5.27 -4.07 -0.84
CA VAL A 10 3.90 -3.76 -0.40
C VAL A 10 3.91 -3.19 1.01
N GLU A 11 4.60 -3.83 1.96
CA GLU A 11 4.69 -3.36 3.34
C GLU A 11 5.36 -2.00 3.45
N ALA A 12 6.44 -1.76 2.69
CA ALA A 12 7.13 -0.48 2.67
C ALA A 12 6.22 0.64 2.14
N ALA A 13 5.53 0.40 1.03
CA ALA A 13 4.59 1.36 0.45
C ALA A 13 3.37 1.60 1.36
N ALA A 14 2.88 0.56 2.03
CA ALA A 14 1.78 0.64 2.99
C ALA A 14 2.12 1.56 4.16
N ARG A 15 3.32 1.43 4.74
CA ARG A 15 3.79 2.33 5.81
C ARG A 15 3.89 3.78 5.36
N VAL A 16 4.35 4.02 4.14
CA VAL A 16 4.42 5.38 3.56
C VAL A 16 3.02 5.96 3.41
N LEU A 17 2.06 5.18 2.89
CA LEU A 17 0.68 5.61 2.71
C LEU A 17 -0.02 5.90 4.05
N ASP A 18 0.12 5.03 5.06
CA ASP A 18 -0.45 5.28 6.39
C ASP A 18 0.15 6.56 7.01
N LYS A 19 1.48 6.71 6.95
CA LYS A 19 2.16 7.91 7.47
C LYS A 19 1.69 9.19 6.79
N ALA A 20 1.60 9.19 5.46
CA ALA A 20 1.09 10.32 4.70
C ALA A 20 -0.37 10.62 5.04
N GLY A 21 -1.22 9.59 5.07
CA GLY A 21 -2.64 9.76 5.40
C GLY A 21 -2.88 10.25 6.83
N ARG A 22 -2.05 9.85 7.79
CA ARG A 22 -2.10 10.43 9.16
C ARG A 22 -1.67 11.89 9.18
N HIS A 23 -0.58 12.22 8.49
CA HIS A 23 -0.09 13.60 8.41
C HIS A 23 -1.11 14.54 7.77
N HIS A 24 -1.80 14.06 6.73
CA HIS A 24 -2.83 14.82 6.01
C HIS A 24 -4.26 14.63 6.57
N HIS A 25 -4.40 13.97 7.72
CA HIS A 25 -5.70 13.72 8.38
C HIS A 25 -6.74 12.98 7.52
N TRP A 26 -6.32 12.14 6.57
CA TRP A 26 -7.21 11.26 5.80
C TRP A 26 -7.84 10.19 6.69
N TRP A 27 -7.11 9.77 7.71
CA TRP A 27 -7.56 8.77 8.69
C TRP A 27 -8.09 9.46 9.93
N SER A 28 -9.23 8.98 10.44
CA SER A 28 -9.67 9.34 11.78
C SER A 28 -8.62 8.94 12.81
N LYS A 29 -8.46 9.75 13.86
CA LYS A 29 -7.55 9.44 14.99
C LYS A 29 -7.93 8.14 15.71
N THR A 30 -9.15 7.65 15.53
CA THR A 30 -9.64 6.39 16.08
C THR A 30 -9.15 5.16 15.30
N ILE A 31 -8.67 5.35 14.07
CA ILE A 31 -8.14 4.26 13.25
C ILE A 31 -6.71 3.96 13.69
N LYS A 32 -6.44 2.69 13.99
CA LYS A 32 -5.13 2.23 14.43
C LYS A 32 -4.07 2.36 13.33
N PRO A 33 -2.80 2.63 13.70
CA PRO A 33 -1.68 2.63 12.76
C PRO A 33 -1.55 1.32 12.00
N TYR A 34 -0.99 1.40 10.79
CA TYR A 34 -0.77 0.21 9.96
C TYR A 34 0.02 -0.89 10.69
N ASP A 35 1.09 -0.52 11.40
CA ASP A 35 1.92 -1.45 12.18
C ASP A 35 1.16 -2.13 13.34
N GLU A 36 0.01 -1.59 13.75
CA GLU A 36 -0.85 -2.20 14.78
C GLU A 36 -1.88 -3.18 14.21
N PHE A 37 -2.24 -3.07 12.92
CA PHE A 37 -3.20 -3.99 12.32
C PHE A 37 -2.73 -5.45 12.39
N ALA A 38 -1.44 -5.73 12.18
CA ALA A 38 -0.88 -7.08 12.32
C ALA A 38 -1.20 -7.74 13.68
N LYS A 39 -1.40 -6.95 14.74
CA LYS A 39 -1.62 -7.43 16.10
C LYS A 39 -3.10 -7.51 16.47
N THR A 40 -3.92 -6.63 15.91
CA THR A 40 -5.31 -6.46 16.38
C THR A 40 -6.37 -6.66 15.33
N ASP A 41 -5.99 -6.58 14.05
CA ASP A 41 -6.89 -6.77 12.91
C ASP A 41 -6.12 -7.22 11.66
N PRO A 42 -5.78 -8.51 11.56
CA PRO A 42 -4.99 -9.05 10.43
C PRO A 42 -5.75 -9.00 9.11
N ILE A 43 -7.09 -8.94 9.13
CA ILE A 43 -7.92 -8.80 7.93
C ILE A 43 -7.76 -7.38 7.39
N ALA A 44 -7.91 -6.35 8.25
CA ALA A 44 -7.68 -4.96 7.84
C ALA A 44 -6.26 -4.74 7.29
N LYS A 45 -5.25 -5.40 7.87
CA LYS A 45 -3.88 -5.39 7.31
C LYS A 45 -3.86 -5.92 5.88
N SER A 46 -4.39 -7.12 5.67
CA SER A 46 -4.41 -7.79 4.35
C SER A 46 -5.17 -6.97 3.30
N GLU A 47 -6.30 -6.38 3.66
CA GLU A 47 -7.07 -5.54 2.74
C GLU A 47 -6.32 -4.27 2.34
N PHE A 48 -5.67 -3.62 3.31
CA PHE A 48 -4.86 -2.43 3.06
C PHE A 48 -3.65 -2.74 2.17
N GLU A 49 -2.93 -3.83 2.47
CA GLU A 49 -1.82 -4.33 1.64
C GLU A 49 -2.29 -4.67 0.21
N GLY A 50 -3.47 -5.28 0.05
CA GLY A 50 -4.03 -5.60 -1.26
C GLY A 50 -4.34 -4.36 -2.11
N ILE A 51 -4.74 -3.25 -1.50
CA ILE A 51 -4.92 -1.96 -2.21
C ILE A 51 -3.56 -1.42 -2.66
N VAL A 52 -2.57 -1.43 -1.77
CA VAL A 52 -1.21 -0.96 -2.06
C VAL A 52 -0.55 -1.78 -3.17
N GLU A 53 -0.71 -3.11 -3.14
CA GLU A 53 -0.23 -4.02 -4.19
C GLU A 53 -0.79 -3.61 -5.56
N ARG A 54 -2.10 -3.37 -5.65
CA ARG A 54 -2.76 -2.93 -6.90
C ARG A 54 -2.21 -1.59 -7.38
N MET A 55 -1.94 -0.64 -6.48
CA MET A 55 -1.33 0.65 -6.84
C MET A 55 0.09 0.47 -7.41
N LEU A 56 0.91 -0.37 -6.78
CA LEU A 56 2.27 -0.67 -7.26
C LEU A 56 2.27 -1.39 -8.61
N MET A 57 1.33 -2.32 -8.81
CA MET A 57 1.12 -2.97 -10.10
C MET A 57 0.71 -1.96 -11.18
N ALA A 58 -0.20 -1.04 -10.88
CA ALA A 58 -0.61 0.01 -11.81
C ALA A 58 0.56 0.93 -12.18
N ALA A 59 1.37 1.34 -11.19
CA ALA A 59 2.58 2.13 -11.43
C ALA A 59 3.58 1.39 -12.33
N SER A 60 3.75 0.07 -12.12
CA SER A 60 4.63 -0.76 -12.93
C SER A 60 4.14 -0.93 -14.37
N GLN A 61 2.81 -1.01 -14.58
CA GLN A 61 2.21 -1.02 -15.92
C GLN A 61 2.41 0.31 -16.65
N ALA A 62 2.21 1.44 -15.95
CA ALA A 62 2.40 2.77 -16.52
C ALA A 62 3.83 2.99 -17.03
N LYS A 63 4.85 2.58 -16.25
CA LYS A 63 6.27 2.67 -16.66
C LYS A 63 6.55 1.93 -17.96
N ARG A 64 5.99 0.73 -18.14
CA ARG A 64 6.19 -0.05 -19.37
C ARG A 64 5.52 0.58 -20.59
N ASN A 65 4.34 1.16 -20.42
CA ASN A 65 3.67 1.89 -21.50
C ASN A 65 4.48 3.12 -21.94
N THR A 66 5.28 3.72 -21.05
CA THR A 66 6.18 4.82 -21.42
C THR A 66 7.50 4.35 -22.06
N GLU A 67 7.86 3.07 -21.91
CA GLU A 67 9.07 2.46 -22.49
C GLU A 67 8.83 1.80 -23.86
N THR A 68 7.60 1.82 -24.36
CA THR A 68 7.25 1.34 -25.71
C THR A 68 6.74 2.52 -26.54
N PRO A 69 7.56 3.09 -27.46
CA PRO A 69 7.06 4.02 -28.48
C PRO A 69 6.23 3.31 -29.55
#